data_AF-S3XG11-F1
#
_entry.id   AF-S3XG11-F1
#
_cell.length_a   1.000
_cell.length_b   1.000
_cell.length_c   1.000
_cell.angle_alpha   90.00
_cell.angle_beta   90.00
_cell.angle_gamma   90.00
#
_symmetry.space_group_name_H-M   'P 1'
#
loop_
_entity.id
_entity.type
_entity.pdbx_description
1 polymer ?
#
loop_
_entity_poly.entity_id
_entity_poly.type
_entity_poly.pdbx_seq_one_letter_code
_entity_poly.pdbx_strand_id
1 'polypeptide(L)'
;MADIERDGEAVMSIGKVICGIADAVTPTAQAMQAIIGSPSPGFRVDVALAAVGEDSAKQITKLATDLDQIGVDLVTTGRDLMDVEESNASLASEIPEGRR
;
A
#
# COMPACT_ATOMS: atom_id res chain seq x y z
N MET A 1 -6.83 10.22 24.91
CA MET A 1 -6.95 11.01 23.67
C MET A 1 -5.66 10.85 22.88
N ALA A 2 -4.52 11.39 23.30
CA ALA A 2 -3.20 11.26 22.62
C ALA A 2 -2.73 9.88 22.10
N ASP A 3 -3.32 8.76 22.53
CA ASP A 3 -3.02 7.43 21.99
C ASP A 3 -3.63 7.20 20.60
N ILE A 4 -4.81 7.78 20.29
CA ILE A 4 -5.49 7.59 18.99
C ILE A 4 -4.77 8.37 17.89
N GLU A 5 -4.37 9.62 18.16
CA GLU A 5 -3.58 10.45 17.25
C GLU A 5 -2.25 9.78 16.92
N ARG A 6 -1.55 9.29 17.96
CA ARG A 6 -0.29 8.55 17.78
C ARG A 6 -0.48 7.27 16.96
N ASP A 7 -1.55 6.52 17.23
CA ASP A 7 -1.84 5.29 16.49
C ASP A 7 -2.25 5.60 15.04
N GLY A 8 -2.99 6.69 14.79
CA GLY A 8 -3.34 7.20 13.45
C GLY A 8 -2.10 7.60 12.64
N GLU A 9 -1.16 8.34 13.24
CA GLU A 9 0.13 8.67 12.64
C GLU A 9 0.95 7.42 12.31
N ALA A 10 0.99 6.44 13.23
CA ALA A 10 1.70 5.19 13.04
C ALA A 10 1.11 4.37 11.89
N VAL A 11 -0.21 4.23 11.83
CA VAL A 11 -0.93 3.54 10.74
C VAL A 11 -0.68 4.23 9.40
N MET A 12 -0.73 5.57 9.36
CA MET A 12 -0.42 6.32 8.15
C MET A 12 1.04 6.14 7.70
N SER A 13 1.98 6.06 8.64
CA SER A 13 3.39 5.80 8.34
C SER A 13 3.60 4.41 7.75
N ILE A 14 2.95 3.38 8.31
CA ILE A 14 2.94 2.01 7.78
C ILE A 14 2.38 1.99 6.35
N GLY A 15 1.26 2.68 6.11
CA GLY A 15 0.66 2.78 4.78
C GLY A 15 1.63 3.35 3.73
N LYS A 16 2.34 4.44 4.07
CA LYS A 16 3.37 5.03 3.19
C LYS A 16 4.53 4.08 2.90
N VAL A 17 4.99 3.32 3.91
CA VAL A 17 6.03 2.31 3.73
C VAL A 17 5.56 1.22 2.76
N ILE A 18 4.31 0.77 2.89
CA ILE A 18 3.74 -0.25 2.01
C ILE A 18 3.62 0.24 0.56
N CYS A 19 3.17 1.48 0.33
CA CYS A 19 3.20 2.11 -1.01
C CYS A 19 4.64 2.13 -1.57
N GLY A 20 5.63 2.49 -0.76
CA GLY A 20 7.04 2.46 -1.17
C GLY A 20 7.53 1.06 -1.55
N ILE A 21 7.03 0.00 -0.90
CA ILE A 21 7.31 -1.39 -1.30
C ILE A 21 6.64 -1.71 -2.64
N ALA A 22 5.39 -1.29 -2.87
CA ALA A 22 4.70 -1.48 -4.14
C ALA A 22 5.46 -0.81 -5.31
N ASP A 23 5.95 0.41 -5.10
CA ASP A 23 6.78 1.16 -6.05
C ASP A 23 8.10 0.44 -6.34
N ALA A 24 8.74 -0.17 -5.33
CA ALA A 24 9.98 -0.92 -5.51
C ALA A 24 9.79 -2.27 -6.23
N VAL A 25 8.62 -2.90 -6.07
CA VAL A 25 8.31 -4.21 -6.67
C VAL A 25 7.88 -4.08 -8.14
N THR A 26 7.18 -3.00 -8.51
CA THR A 26 6.67 -2.78 -9.87
C THR A 26 7.74 -2.89 -10.99
N PRO A 27 8.93 -2.27 -10.87
CA PRO A 27 10.00 -2.41 -11.86
C PRO A 27 10.46 -3.86 -12.06
N THR A 28 10.37 -4.70 -11.02
CA THR A 28 10.77 -6.11 -11.08
C THR A 28 9.82 -6.91 -11.99
N ALA A 29 8.51 -6.66 -11.91
CA ALA A 29 7.53 -7.25 -12.82
C ALA A 29 7.77 -6.81 -14.27
N GLN A 30 8.03 -5.51 -14.48
CA GLN A 30 8.30 -4.94 -15.80
C GLN A 30 9.58 -5.53 -16.43
N ALA A 31 10.65 -5.65 -15.64
CA ALA A 31 11.90 -6.25 -16.10
C ALA A 31 11.72 -7.71 -16.52
N MET A 32 10.95 -8.50 -15.75
CA MET A 32 10.61 -9.88 -16.13
C MET A 32 9.84 -9.94 -17.46
N GLN A 33 8.81 -9.11 -17.63
CA GLN A 33 8.06 -9.06 -18.90
C GLN A 33 8.95 -8.70 -20.09
N ALA A 34 9.87 -7.74 -19.91
CA ALA A 34 10.80 -7.32 -20.96
C ALA A 34 11.74 -8.45 -21.39
N ILE A 35 12.27 -9.22 -20.43
CA ILE A 35 13.17 -10.36 -20.71
C ILE A 35 12.43 -11.46 -21.49
N ILE A 36 11.18 -11.74 -21.14
CA ILE A 36 10.37 -12.80 -21.77
C ILE A 36 9.89 -12.37 -23.16
N GLY A 37 9.43 -11.12 -23.30
CA GLY A 37 8.88 -10.59 -24.55
C GLY A 37 9.93 -10.20 -25.59
N SER A 38 11.20 -10.11 -25.22
CA SER A 38 12.30 -9.75 -26.12
C SER A 38 13.60 -10.48 -25.76
N PRO A 39 13.64 -11.82 -25.88
CA PRO A 39 14.85 -12.57 -25.61
C PRO A 39 15.96 -12.19 -26.58
N SER A 40 17.19 -12.04 -26.08
CA SER A 40 18.33 -11.67 -26.92
C SER A 40 18.52 -12.65 -28.10
N PRO A 41 18.94 -12.19 -29.28
CA PRO A 41 19.19 -13.08 -30.42
C PRO A 41 20.20 -14.18 -30.05
N GLY A 42 19.77 -15.44 -30.14
CA GLY A 42 20.57 -16.61 -29.73
C GLY A 42 20.17 -17.22 -28.38
N PHE A 43 19.38 -16.51 -27.57
CA PHE A 43 18.80 -17.03 -26.33
C PHE A 43 17.44 -17.66 -26.65
N ARG A 44 17.36 -18.99 -26.68
CA ARG A 44 16.08 -19.70 -26.77
C ARG A 44 15.52 -19.84 -25.36
N VAL A 45 14.56 -18.99 -25.01
CA VAL A 45 13.73 -19.22 -23.83
C VAL A 45 12.85 -20.42 -24.15
N ASP A 46 12.94 -21.47 -23.34
CA ASP A 46 12.01 -22.60 -23.41
C ASP A 46 10.58 -22.06 -23.28
N VAL A 47 9.64 -22.56 -24.09
CA VAL A 47 8.23 -22.15 -24.04
C VAL A 47 7.65 -22.34 -22.64
N ALA A 48 8.07 -23.40 -21.92
CA ALA A 48 7.67 -23.62 -20.53
C ALA A 48 8.24 -22.54 -19.60
N LEU A 49 9.48 -22.12 -19.80
CA LEU A 49 10.12 -21.06 -19.00
C LEU A 49 9.50 -19.69 -19.29
N ALA A 50 9.15 -19.41 -20.55
CA ALA A 50 8.45 -18.19 -20.94
C ALA A 50 7.07 -18.10 -20.27
N ALA A 51 6.31 -19.20 -20.27
CA ALA A 51 4.99 -19.27 -19.64
C ALA A 51 5.07 -19.07 -18.10
N VAL A 52 6.04 -19.73 -17.44
CA VAL A 52 6.28 -19.55 -16.00
C VAL A 52 6.70 -18.12 -15.67
N GLY A 53 7.56 -17.53 -16.50
CA GLY A 53 7.97 -16.14 -16.32
C GLY A 53 6.80 -15.16 -16.49
N GLU A 54 5.91 -15.41 -17.46
CA GLU A 54 4.76 -14.55 -17.71
C GLU A 54 3.76 -14.62 -16.54
N ASP A 55 3.50 -15.82 -16.03
CA ASP A 55 2.66 -16.01 -14.86
C ASP A 55 3.27 -15.33 -13.62
N SER A 56 4.57 -15.51 -13.40
CA SER A 56 5.30 -14.84 -12.31
C SER A 56 5.20 -13.32 -12.42
N ALA A 57 5.38 -12.76 -13.62
CA ALA A 57 5.25 -11.33 -13.83
C ALA A 57 3.82 -10.83 -13.54
N LYS A 58 2.78 -11.57 -13.93
CA LYS A 58 1.38 -11.25 -13.59
C LYS A 58 1.13 -11.28 -12.09
N GLN A 59 1.64 -12.29 -11.40
CA GLN A 59 1.52 -12.41 -9.95
C GLN A 59 2.22 -11.26 -9.21
N ILE A 60 3.41 -10.86 -9.66
CA ILE A 60 4.16 -9.74 -9.05
C ILE A 60 3.47 -8.41 -9.34
N THR A 61 2.96 -8.19 -10.56
CA THR A 61 2.15 -7.00 -10.86
C THR A 61 0.93 -6.94 -9.94
N LYS A 62 0.22 -8.06 -9.79
CA LYS A 62 -0.93 -8.12 -8.89
C LYS A 62 -0.53 -7.80 -7.44
N LEU A 63 0.56 -8.40 -6.96
CA LEU A 63 1.09 -8.13 -5.61
C LEU A 63 1.41 -6.64 -5.42
N ALA A 64 2.05 -6.00 -6.40
CA ALA A 64 2.35 -4.58 -6.33
C ALA A 64 1.07 -3.74 -6.25
N THR A 65 0.05 -4.05 -7.06
CA THR A 65 -1.26 -3.39 -7.00
C THR A 65 -1.97 -3.61 -5.66
N ASP A 66 -1.97 -4.84 -5.15
CA ASP A 66 -2.59 -5.17 -3.87
C ASP A 66 -1.90 -4.42 -2.71
N LEU A 67 -0.56 -4.34 -2.73
CA LEU A 67 0.21 -3.58 -1.74
C LEU A 67 -0.10 -2.08 -1.83
N ASP A 68 -0.13 -1.49 -3.03
CA ASP A 68 -0.44 -0.07 -3.19
C ASP A 68 -1.82 0.26 -2.62
N GLN A 69 -2.84 -0.56 -2.93
CA GLN A 69 -4.18 -0.39 -2.37
C GLN A 69 -4.19 -0.49 -0.84
N ILE A 70 -3.52 -1.49 -0.27
CA ILE A 70 -3.38 -1.63 1.20
C ILE A 70 -2.71 -0.39 1.80
N GLY A 71 -1.67 0.14 1.15
CA GLY A 71 -0.97 1.33 1.59
C GLY A 71 -1.88 2.57 1.62
N VAL A 72 -2.66 2.77 0.55
CA VAL A 72 -3.66 3.84 0.45
C VAL A 72 -4.76 3.71 1.51
N ASP A 73 -5.27 2.50 1.72
CA ASP A 73 -6.33 2.22 2.70
C ASP A 73 -5.83 2.52 4.12
N LEU A 74 -4.59 2.17 4.45
CA LEU A 74 -3.99 2.47 5.75
C LEU A 74 -3.74 3.96 5.92
N VAL A 75 -3.26 4.67 4.91
CA VAL A 75 -3.12 6.14 4.97
C VAL A 75 -4.47 6.80 5.24
N THR A 76 -5.53 6.33 4.58
CA THR A 76 -6.90 6.83 4.78
C THR A 76 -7.39 6.51 6.19
N THR A 77 -7.24 5.27 6.64
CA THR A 77 -7.62 4.84 7.99
C THR A 77 -6.91 5.65 9.07
N GLY A 78 -5.60 5.88 8.93
CA GLY A 78 -4.83 6.69 9.86
C GLY A 78 -5.34 8.13 9.94
N ARG A 79 -5.73 8.72 8.80
CA ARG A 79 -6.38 10.04 8.77
C ARG A 79 -7.74 10.04 9.45
N ASP A 80 -8.60 9.08 9.10
CA ASP A 80 -9.95 8.99 9.67
C ASP A 80 -9.93 8.85 11.20
N LEU A 81 -8.94 8.14 11.76
CA LEU A 81 -8.75 8.05 13.21
C LEU A 81 -8.44 9.41 13.85
N MET A 82 -7.58 10.20 13.23
CA MET A 82 -7.24 11.54 13.72
C MET A 82 -8.44 12.51 13.60
N ASP A 83 -9.19 12.44 12.50
CA ASP A 83 -10.40 13.26 12.28
C ASP A 83 -11.48 12.92 13.32
N VAL A 84 -11.66 11.64 13.65
CA VAL A 84 -12.58 11.19 14.71
C VAL A 84 -12.13 11.69 16.08
N GLU A 85 -10.83 11.69 16.36
CA GLU A 85 -10.31 12.23 17.62
C GLU A 85 -10.57 13.74 17.73
N GLU A 86 -10.27 14.50 16.69
CA GLU A 86 -10.52 15.95 16.66
C GLU A 86 -12.01 16.26 16.87
N SER A 87 -12.89 15.52 16.20
CA SER A 87 -14.34 15.65 16.38
C SER A 87 -14.77 15.35 17.81
N ASN A 88 -14.25 14.27 18.42
CA ASN A 88 -14.54 13.92 19.81
C ASN A 88 -14.03 14.97 20.80
N ALA A 89 -12.85 15.54 20.56
CA ALA A 89 -12.30 16.61 21.39
C ALA A 89 -13.16 17.88 21.32
N SER A 90 -13.65 18.25 20.13
CA SER A 90 -14.57 19.37 19.94
C SER A 90 -15.89 19.14 20.69
N LEU A 91 -16.51 17.97 20.54
CA LEU A 91 -17.76 17.63 21.24
C LEU A 91 -17.61 17.66 22.77
N ALA A 92 -16.49 17.17 23.30
CA ALA A 92 -16.21 17.21 24.73
C ALA A 92 -16.09 18.65 25.26
N SER A 93 -15.56 19.56 24.45
CA SER A 93 -15.43 20.98 24.80
C SER A 93 -16.76 21.75 24.82
N GLU A 94 -17.78 21.25 24.13
CA GLU A 94 -19.11 21.86 24.04
C GLU A 94 -20.06 21.47 25.19
N ILE A 95 -19.71 20.48 26.02
CA ILE A 95 -20.52 20.09 27.18
C ILE A 95 -20.28 21.10 28.32
N PRO A 96 -21.27 21.94 28.70
CA PRO A 96 -21.08 22.88 29.79
C PRO A 96 -20.99 22.11 31.11
N GLU A 97 -19.93 22.35 31.88
CA GLU A 97 -19.81 21.93 33.28
C GLU A 97 -20.90 22.63 34.13
N GLY A 98 -22.15 22.17 34.07
CA GLY A 98 -23.22 22.97 34.68
C GLY A 98 -24.65 22.51 34.49
N ARG A 99 -24.94 21.21 34.62
CA ARG A 99 -26.26 20.72 35.06
C ARG A 99 -26.09 19.49 35.94
N ARG A 100 -25.83 19.73 37.23
CA ARG A 100 -26.17 18.80 38.32
C ARG A 100 -27.23 19.46 39.17
#